data_AF-A0A3Z7WCB4-F1
#
_entry.id   AF-A0A3Z7WCB4-F1
#
_cell.length_a   1.000
_cell.length_b   1.000
_cell.length_c   1.000
_cell.angle_alpha   90.00
_cell.angle_beta   90.00
_cell.angle_gamma   90.00
#
_symmetry.space_group_name_H-M   'P 1'
#
loop_
_entity.id
_entity.type
_entity.pdbx_description
1 polymer ?
#
loop_
_entity_poly.entity_id
_entity_poly.type
_entity_poly.pdbx_seq_one_letter_code
_entity_poly.pdbx_strand_id
1 'polypeptide(L)'
;MSTFKLLKTLTSRRQVLKTGLAALTLSGMSHAIAKEETLKTSNGHSKPKTKKTGSKRLVMLDPGHGGIDTGAIGRNGSQEKHVVLAIAKNVRAILRNHGIDARLTRTGDTFIPLYDRVEIAHKHGADLFMSIHADGFTNPKAAGASVFALSNRGASSAMAKYLSERENRADEVAGKKATDRDHLLQQVLFDLVQTDTIKNSLTLGSHILKKIKPIHKLHSRTTEQAAFVVLKSPSIPSVLVETSFITNPEEERLLGTTAFRQKIATAIANGIISYFHWFDNQKAHTKKR
;
A
#
# COMPACT_ATOMS: atom_id res chain seq x y z
N MET A 1 12.80 6.81 -66.51
CA MET A 1 12.05 8.07 -66.28
C MET A 1 12.44 8.61 -64.92
N SER A 2 13.33 9.62 -64.91
CA SER A 2 13.85 10.29 -63.72
C SER A 2 13.67 11.78 -63.92
N THR A 3 13.00 12.42 -62.96
CA THR A 3 12.51 13.81 -62.94
C THR A 3 12.10 14.06 -61.49
N PHE A 4 12.40 15.13 -60.75
CA PHE A 4 12.94 16.46 -61.01
C PHE A 4 13.50 17.02 -59.66
N LYS A 5 14.31 18.09 -59.72
CA LYS A 5 14.97 18.77 -58.59
C LYS A 5 14.07 19.74 -57.80
N LEU A 6 14.28 19.74 -56.47
CA LEU A 6 14.50 20.82 -55.48
C LEU A 6 13.77 22.19 -55.56
N LEU A 7 13.25 22.65 -54.42
CA LEU A 7 13.38 24.04 -53.97
C LEU A 7 13.37 24.20 -52.43
N LYS A 8 14.27 25.07 -51.97
CA LYS A 8 14.43 25.72 -50.64
C LYS A 8 13.22 26.67 -50.38
N THR A 9 12.85 27.21 -49.20
CA THR A 9 13.59 27.72 -48.03
C THR A 9 12.59 28.18 -46.93
N LEU A 10 13.00 28.01 -45.66
CA LEU A 10 12.82 28.79 -44.41
C LEU A 10 11.69 29.84 -44.19
N THR A 11 11.20 29.83 -42.92
CA THR A 11 10.77 30.93 -41.98
C THR A 11 9.33 30.73 -41.44
N SER A 12 9.09 30.43 -40.15
CA SER A 12 9.19 31.21 -38.88
C SER A 12 7.94 32.05 -38.50
N ARG A 13 7.30 31.64 -37.39
CA ARG A 13 6.59 32.38 -36.30
C ARG A 13 5.71 33.62 -36.59
N ARG A 14 4.54 33.59 -35.90
CA ARG A 14 3.69 34.67 -35.31
C ARG A 14 2.56 35.30 -36.16
N GLN A 15 1.35 35.19 -35.58
CA GLN A 15 0.21 36.12 -35.56
C GLN A 15 -0.36 36.64 -36.88
N VAL A 16 -1.62 36.30 -37.17
CA VAL A 16 -2.64 37.27 -37.60
C VAL A 16 -3.98 36.93 -36.95
N LEU A 17 -4.60 37.96 -36.36
CA LEU A 17 -5.87 37.98 -35.65
C LEU A 17 -7.05 38.33 -36.57
N LYS A 18 -8.26 37.95 -36.11
CA LYS A 18 -9.57 38.64 -36.26
C LYS A 18 -10.27 38.61 -37.63
N THR A 19 -11.49 38.06 -37.67
CA THR A 19 -12.77 38.79 -37.61
C THR A 19 -13.95 37.82 -37.79
N GLY A 20 -15.07 38.07 -37.11
CA GLY A 20 -16.29 37.27 -37.25
C GLY A 20 -17.25 37.43 -36.07
N LEU A 21 -17.79 38.65 -35.91
CA LEU A 21 -18.87 38.96 -34.98
C LEU A 21 -20.20 38.63 -35.66
N ALA A 22 -20.99 37.73 -35.08
CA ALA A 22 -22.43 37.62 -35.38
C ALA A 22 -23.17 37.28 -34.10
N ALA A 23 -23.95 38.24 -33.63
CA ALA A 23 -24.86 38.12 -32.50
C ALA A 23 -26.16 37.44 -32.96
N LEU A 24 -26.59 36.41 -32.22
CA LEU A 24 -27.98 35.94 -32.23
C LEU A 24 -28.40 35.74 -30.77
N THR A 25 -29.34 36.56 -30.35
CA THR A 25 -29.99 36.52 -29.04
C THR A 25 -31.24 35.65 -29.08
N LEU A 26 -31.45 34.94 -27.96
CA LEU A 26 -32.71 34.43 -27.40
C LEU A 26 -33.28 33.11 -27.97
N SER A 27 -33.08 32.01 -27.22
CA SER A 27 -34.16 31.41 -26.39
C SER A 27 -33.67 30.18 -25.61
N GLY A 28 -33.73 30.26 -24.27
CA GLY A 28 -33.99 29.15 -23.35
C GLY A 28 -33.28 27.81 -23.52
N MET A 29 -32.05 27.70 -23.01
CA MET A 29 -31.57 26.44 -22.45
C MET A 29 -30.84 26.75 -21.14
N SER A 30 -31.38 26.25 -20.03
CA SER A 30 -30.80 26.35 -18.70
C SER A 30 -29.38 25.77 -18.69
N HIS A 31 -28.38 26.63 -18.84
CA HIS A 31 -27.02 26.31 -18.44
C HIS A 31 -26.99 26.30 -16.92
N ALA A 32 -26.97 25.09 -16.35
CA ALA A 32 -26.50 24.90 -15.00
C ALA A 32 -25.07 25.45 -14.95
N ILE A 33 -24.91 26.65 -14.41
CA ILE A 33 -23.61 27.19 -14.02
C ILE A 33 -23.14 26.28 -12.88
N ALA A 34 -22.34 25.27 -13.23
CA ALA A 34 -21.56 24.53 -12.27
C ALA A 34 -20.63 25.56 -11.62
N LYS A 35 -21.04 26.01 -10.43
CA LYS A 35 -20.20 26.80 -9.54
C LYS A 35 -18.95 25.95 -9.32
N GLU A 36 -17.82 26.39 -9.87
CA GLU A 36 -16.50 25.88 -9.50
C GLU A 36 -16.31 26.20 -8.00
N GLU A 37 -16.84 25.33 -7.14
CA GLU A 37 -16.31 25.20 -5.80
C GLU A 37 -14.88 24.69 -5.98
N THR A 38 -13.96 25.63 -5.92
CA THR A 38 -12.55 25.37 -5.65
C THR A 38 -12.50 24.52 -4.38
N LEU A 39 -12.38 23.20 -4.59
CA LEU A 39 -12.11 22.24 -3.54
C LEU A 39 -10.85 22.72 -2.84
N LYS A 40 -11.02 23.22 -1.61
CA LYS A 40 -9.93 23.55 -0.72
C LYS A 40 -9.18 22.25 -0.44
N THR A 41 -8.18 21.94 -1.25
CA THR A 41 -7.17 20.94 -0.91
C THR A 41 -6.39 21.51 0.25
N SER A 42 -6.85 21.25 1.48
CA SER A 42 -6.02 21.51 2.65
C SER A 42 -4.77 20.67 2.48
N ASN A 43 -3.64 21.32 2.17
CA ASN A 43 -2.28 20.78 2.24
C ASN A 43 -1.89 20.49 3.71
N GLY A 44 -2.75 19.77 4.42
CA GLY A 44 -2.50 19.24 5.74
C GLY A 44 -2.37 17.75 5.62
N HIS A 45 -1.19 17.24 5.28
CA HIS A 45 -0.86 15.89 5.69
C HIS A 45 -1.12 15.83 7.19
N SER A 46 -2.13 15.04 7.57
CA SER A 46 -2.66 15.03 8.92
C SER A 46 -1.49 14.72 9.87
N LYS A 47 -0.98 15.72 10.58
CA LYS A 47 -0.05 15.47 11.69
C LYS A 47 -0.71 14.41 12.58
N PRO A 48 0.00 13.33 12.94
CA PRO A 48 -0.59 12.26 13.73
C PRO A 48 -1.24 12.87 14.97
N LYS A 49 -2.56 12.67 15.12
CA LYS A 49 -3.31 13.20 16.26
C LYS A 49 -2.65 12.71 17.53
N THR A 50 -2.32 13.63 18.44
CA THR A 50 -1.76 13.28 19.74
C THR A 50 -2.77 12.42 20.50
N LYS A 51 -2.43 11.14 20.69
CA LYS A 51 -3.30 10.20 21.41
C LYS A 51 -3.31 10.53 22.90
N LYS A 52 -4.50 10.51 23.50
CA LYS A 52 -4.67 10.60 24.95
C LYS A 52 -3.95 9.43 25.62
N THR A 53 -3.29 9.71 26.73
CA THR A 53 -2.66 8.68 27.57
C THR A 53 -3.70 7.63 27.95
N GLY A 54 -3.37 6.35 27.76
CA GLY A 54 -4.27 5.22 28.04
C GLY A 54 -5.21 4.80 26.88
N SER A 55 -5.18 5.46 25.71
CA SER A 55 -5.93 4.97 24.55
C SER A 55 -5.39 3.63 24.04
N LYS A 56 -6.28 2.71 23.67
CA LYS A 56 -5.90 1.44 23.03
C LYS A 56 -5.04 1.68 21.79
N ARG A 57 -4.01 0.85 21.60
CA ARG A 57 -3.24 0.83 20.35
C ARG A 57 -4.17 0.51 19.19
N LEU A 58 -4.01 1.21 18.07
CA LEU A 58 -4.77 0.96 16.84
C LEU A 58 -3.84 0.41 15.76
N VAL A 59 -4.13 -0.80 15.30
CA VAL A 59 -3.48 -1.43 14.15
C VAL A 59 -4.42 -1.32 12.95
N MET A 60 -3.94 -0.70 11.88
CA MET A 60 -4.59 -0.74 10.58
C MET A 60 -4.06 -1.93 9.79
N LEU A 61 -4.94 -2.87 9.48
CA LEU A 61 -4.65 -4.04 8.67
C LEU A 61 -5.18 -3.79 7.25
N ASP A 62 -4.32 -3.95 6.27
CA ASP A 62 -4.65 -3.73 4.87
C ASP A 62 -4.59 -5.06 4.12
N PRO A 63 -5.73 -5.74 3.91
CA PRO A 63 -5.75 -6.87 3.00
C PRO A 63 -5.55 -6.37 1.55
N GLY A 64 -4.44 -6.76 0.92
CA GLY A 64 -4.04 -6.34 -0.42
C GLY A 64 -5.13 -6.57 -1.49
N HIS A 65 -5.06 -5.81 -2.58
CA HIS A 65 -5.97 -5.93 -3.74
C HIS A 65 -7.45 -5.72 -3.37
N GLY A 66 -8.38 -6.32 -4.12
CA GLY A 66 -9.82 -6.30 -3.89
C GLY A 66 -10.60 -5.76 -5.09
N GLY A 67 -11.86 -6.19 -5.21
CA GLY A 67 -12.74 -5.81 -6.31
C GLY A 67 -12.17 -6.26 -7.65
N ILE A 68 -11.92 -5.29 -8.53
CA ILE A 68 -11.39 -5.51 -9.88
C ILE A 68 -9.94 -6.02 -9.88
N ASP A 69 -9.17 -5.70 -8.84
CA ASP A 69 -7.82 -6.22 -8.66
C ASP A 69 -7.87 -7.55 -7.91
N THR A 70 -7.58 -8.64 -8.61
CA THR A 70 -7.55 -9.99 -8.03
C THR A 70 -6.29 -10.27 -7.21
N GLY A 71 -5.23 -9.47 -7.39
CA GLY A 71 -3.87 -9.85 -7.05
C GLY A 71 -3.40 -11.06 -7.86
N ALA A 72 -2.43 -11.78 -7.32
CA ALA A 72 -1.96 -13.03 -7.89
C ALA A 72 -3.08 -14.11 -7.93
N ILE A 73 -3.06 -14.89 -9.01
CA ILE A 73 -3.95 -16.04 -9.19
C ILE A 73 -3.10 -17.30 -9.12
N GLY A 74 -3.44 -18.19 -8.18
CA GLY A 74 -2.82 -19.50 -8.04
C GLY A 74 -3.17 -20.43 -9.20
N ARG A 75 -2.41 -21.51 -9.33
CA ARG A 75 -2.56 -22.46 -10.45
C ARG A 75 -3.93 -23.15 -10.43
N ASN A 76 -4.52 -23.33 -9.26
CA ASN A 76 -5.85 -23.90 -9.08
C ASN A 76 -6.97 -22.84 -9.04
N GLY A 77 -6.66 -21.58 -9.37
CA GLY A 77 -7.63 -20.48 -9.47
C GLY A 77 -7.86 -19.71 -8.18
N SER A 78 -7.11 -19.98 -7.11
CA SER A 78 -7.21 -19.19 -5.88
C SER A 78 -6.80 -17.75 -6.14
N GLN A 79 -7.63 -16.79 -5.74
CA GLN A 79 -7.33 -15.37 -5.90
C GLN A 79 -6.80 -14.80 -4.59
N GLU A 80 -5.66 -14.13 -4.67
CA GLU A 80 -4.97 -13.52 -3.52
C GLU A 80 -5.91 -12.64 -2.69
N LYS A 81 -6.70 -11.77 -3.33
CA LYS A 81 -7.62 -10.84 -2.66
C LYS A 81 -8.55 -11.49 -1.64
N HIS A 82 -8.94 -12.75 -1.84
CA HIS A 82 -9.82 -13.48 -0.94
C HIS A 82 -9.05 -14.11 0.22
N VAL A 83 -7.89 -14.70 -0.09
CA VAL A 83 -6.99 -15.32 0.89
C VAL A 83 -6.53 -14.28 1.92
N VAL A 84 -6.03 -13.13 1.44
CA VAL A 84 -5.48 -12.09 2.31
C VAL A 84 -6.55 -11.41 3.15
N LEU A 85 -7.77 -11.25 2.63
CA LEU A 85 -8.91 -10.75 3.41
C LEU A 85 -9.27 -11.71 4.56
N ALA A 86 -9.26 -13.02 4.31
CA ALA A 86 -9.51 -14.02 5.34
C ALA A 86 -8.42 -14.00 6.43
N ILE A 87 -7.15 -13.91 6.03
CA ILE A 87 -6.03 -13.81 6.98
C ILE A 87 -6.15 -12.52 7.81
N ALA A 88 -6.41 -11.37 7.17
CA ALA A 88 -6.55 -10.09 7.86
C ALA A 88 -7.71 -10.09 8.88
N LYS A 89 -8.84 -10.73 8.55
CA LYS A 89 -9.97 -10.92 9.49
C LYS A 89 -9.55 -11.75 10.71
N ASN A 90 -8.76 -12.80 10.52
CA ASN A 90 -8.24 -13.62 11.61
C ASN A 90 -7.26 -12.83 12.49
N VAL A 91 -6.30 -12.10 11.89
CA VAL A 91 -5.35 -11.24 12.63
C VAL A 91 -6.12 -10.21 13.46
N ARG A 92 -7.14 -9.56 12.87
CA ARG A 92 -7.99 -8.59 13.56
C ARG A 92 -8.67 -9.20 14.79
N ALA A 93 -9.26 -10.38 14.66
CA ALA A 93 -9.95 -11.05 15.77
C ALA A 93 -8.99 -11.33 16.93
N ILE A 94 -7.81 -11.85 16.62
CA ILE A 94 -6.77 -12.16 17.64
C ILE A 94 -6.31 -10.89 18.34
N LEU A 95 -5.95 -9.84 17.60
CA LEU A 95 -5.52 -8.57 18.19
C LEU A 95 -6.58 -7.96 19.11
N ARG A 96 -7.85 -7.99 18.71
CA ARG A 96 -8.97 -7.50 19.53
C ARG A 96 -9.16 -8.29 20.82
N ASN A 97 -8.99 -9.61 20.77
CA ASN A 97 -9.01 -10.46 21.97
C ASN A 97 -7.86 -10.13 22.93
N HIS A 98 -6.77 -9.55 22.44
CA HIS A 98 -5.64 -9.05 23.24
C HIS A 98 -5.75 -7.56 23.60
N GLY A 99 -6.94 -6.95 23.46
CA GLY A 99 -7.19 -5.57 23.87
C GLY A 99 -6.64 -4.49 22.93
N ILE A 100 -6.11 -4.86 21.77
CA ILE A 100 -5.61 -3.95 20.72
C ILE A 100 -6.78 -3.62 19.76
N ASP A 101 -7.03 -2.34 19.48
CA ASP A 101 -7.97 -1.98 18.40
C ASP A 101 -7.34 -2.37 17.06
N ALA A 102 -8.09 -3.09 16.25
CA ALA A 102 -7.66 -3.52 14.93
C ALA A 102 -8.78 -3.24 13.92
N ARG A 103 -8.44 -2.53 12.84
CA ARG A 103 -9.36 -2.13 11.77
C ARG A 103 -8.82 -2.60 10.43
N LEU A 104 -9.71 -2.72 9.45
CA LEU A 104 -9.36 -3.12 8.09
C LEU A 104 -9.55 -1.93 7.15
N THR A 105 -8.68 -1.76 6.16
CA THR A 105 -8.88 -0.81 5.06
C THR A 105 -10.13 -1.18 4.25
N ARG A 106 -10.33 -2.49 3.99
CA ARG A 106 -11.57 -3.07 3.43
C ARG A 106 -12.08 -4.26 4.23
N THR A 107 -13.40 -4.38 4.37
CA THR A 107 -14.06 -5.50 5.06
C THR A 107 -14.69 -6.52 4.10
N GLY A 108 -14.88 -6.12 2.84
CA GLY A 108 -15.41 -6.91 1.74
C GLY A 108 -14.49 -6.94 0.52
N ASP A 109 -15.05 -7.42 -0.60
CA ASP A 109 -14.34 -7.48 -1.88
C ASP A 109 -14.48 -6.16 -2.65
N THR A 110 -13.66 -5.18 -2.30
CA THR A 110 -13.71 -3.83 -2.86
C THR A 110 -12.30 -3.35 -3.13
N PHE A 111 -12.11 -2.71 -4.28
CA PHE A 111 -10.85 -2.08 -4.65
C PHE A 111 -10.64 -0.79 -3.86
N ILE A 112 -9.44 -0.58 -3.32
CA ILE A 112 -9.01 0.67 -2.70
C ILE A 112 -7.67 1.05 -3.30
N PRO A 113 -7.50 2.27 -3.84
CA PRO A 113 -6.21 2.74 -4.32
C PRO A 113 -5.11 2.72 -3.25
N LEU A 114 -3.86 2.51 -3.63
CA LEU A 114 -2.75 2.35 -2.68
C LEU A 114 -2.60 3.56 -1.74
N TYR A 115 -2.73 4.77 -2.28
CA TYR A 115 -2.68 6.00 -1.47
C TYR A 115 -3.82 6.10 -0.47
N ASP A 116 -5.04 5.74 -0.88
CA ASP A 116 -6.22 5.80 -0.02
C ASP A 116 -6.11 4.85 1.17
N ARG A 117 -5.43 3.70 1.02
CA ARG A 117 -5.15 2.75 2.13
C ARG A 117 -4.31 3.42 3.23
N VAL A 118 -3.30 4.20 2.84
CA VAL A 118 -2.46 4.96 3.77
C VAL A 118 -3.27 6.06 4.44
N GLU A 119 -4.08 6.81 3.68
CA GLU A 119 -4.95 7.85 4.23
C GLU A 119 -5.99 7.32 5.22
N ILE A 120 -6.57 6.14 4.97
CA ILE A 120 -7.46 5.46 5.92
C ILE A 120 -6.73 5.23 7.25
N ALA A 121 -5.48 4.79 7.23
CA ALA A 121 -4.66 4.59 8.44
C ALA A 121 -4.44 5.91 9.20
N HIS A 122 -4.11 7.00 8.50
CA HIS A 122 -3.93 8.33 9.09
C HIS A 122 -5.23 8.88 9.69
N LYS A 123 -6.35 8.78 8.97
CA LYS A 123 -7.67 9.24 9.42
C LYS A 123 -8.12 8.54 10.71
N HIS A 124 -7.79 7.26 10.85
CA HIS A 124 -8.05 6.50 12.08
C HIS A 124 -7.01 6.71 13.18
N GLY A 125 -5.90 7.41 12.91
CA GLY A 125 -4.81 7.58 13.85
C GLY A 125 -4.16 6.25 14.22
N ALA A 126 -3.85 5.41 13.23
CA ALA A 126 -3.18 4.13 13.47
C ALA A 126 -1.79 4.33 14.10
N ASP A 127 -1.42 3.45 15.03
CA ASP A 127 -0.07 3.37 15.59
C ASP A 127 0.84 2.45 14.76
N LEU A 128 0.22 1.61 13.93
CA LEU A 128 0.88 0.60 13.10
C LEU A 128 0.02 0.35 11.87
N PHE A 129 0.66 0.24 10.71
CA PHE A 129 0.03 -0.19 9.48
C PHE A 129 0.67 -1.50 9.01
N MET A 130 -0.15 -2.45 8.54
CA MET A 130 0.32 -3.70 7.99
C MET A 130 -0.47 -4.06 6.76
N SER A 131 0.19 -4.09 5.61
CA SER A 131 -0.36 -4.71 4.41
C SER A 131 -0.12 -6.23 4.45
N ILE A 132 -1.13 -7.01 4.06
CA ILE A 132 -1.11 -8.46 4.04
C ILE A 132 -1.33 -8.93 2.61
N HIS A 133 -0.35 -9.66 2.09
CA HIS A 133 -0.29 -10.19 0.73
C HIS A 133 0.00 -11.69 0.72
N ALA A 134 -0.24 -12.31 -0.42
CA ALA A 134 0.13 -13.67 -0.76
C ALA A 134 0.48 -13.74 -2.25
N ASP A 135 1.41 -12.87 -2.67
CA ASP A 135 1.67 -12.56 -4.08
C ASP A 135 2.24 -13.79 -4.84
N GLY A 136 2.58 -13.61 -6.10
CA GLY A 136 3.25 -14.58 -6.95
C GLY A 136 4.64 -14.12 -7.35
N PHE A 137 5.51 -15.08 -7.62
CA PHE A 137 6.78 -14.82 -8.28
C PHE A 137 6.86 -15.54 -9.62
N THR A 138 7.71 -15.03 -10.52
CA THR A 138 7.89 -15.61 -11.87
C THR A 138 8.34 -17.08 -11.82
N ASN A 139 9.10 -17.46 -10.80
CA ASN A 139 9.43 -18.85 -10.52
C ASN A 139 8.36 -19.47 -9.60
N PRO A 140 7.58 -20.47 -10.06
CA PRO A 140 6.54 -21.12 -9.26
C PRO A 140 7.08 -21.97 -8.10
N LYS A 141 8.42 -22.11 -7.98
CA LYS A 141 9.08 -22.74 -6.82
C LYS A 141 9.34 -21.76 -5.67
N ALA A 142 9.12 -20.45 -5.86
CA ALA A 142 9.19 -19.49 -4.77
C ALA A 142 8.21 -19.90 -3.66
N ALA A 143 8.66 -19.82 -2.41
CA ALA A 143 7.95 -20.39 -1.26
C ALA A 143 8.41 -19.70 0.02
N GLY A 144 7.55 -19.74 1.04
CA GLY A 144 7.81 -19.14 2.34
C GLY A 144 7.35 -17.69 2.46
N ALA A 145 7.24 -17.24 3.70
CA ALA A 145 6.85 -15.88 4.04
C ALA A 145 8.04 -14.90 3.97
N SER A 146 7.72 -13.64 3.69
CA SER A 146 8.64 -12.50 3.78
C SER A 146 7.96 -11.30 4.44
N VAL A 147 8.76 -10.39 5.01
CA VAL A 147 8.26 -9.12 5.54
C VAL A 147 9.11 -8.00 4.98
N PHE A 148 8.45 -6.96 4.49
CA PHE A 148 9.06 -5.80 3.85
C PHE A 148 8.77 -4.53 4.63
N ALA A 149 9.74 -3.63 4.65
CA ALA A 149 9.59 -2.24 5.08
C ALA A 149 9.96 -1.29 3.93
N LEU A 150 9.61 0.00 4.07
CA LEU A 150 9.96 0.99 3.06
C LEU A 150 11.48 1.17 2.93
N SER A 151 11.97 1.31 1.70
CA SER A 151 13.30 1.84 1.37
C SER A 151 13.20 3.10 0.52
N ASN A 152 14.03 4.08 0.83
CA ASN A 152 14.29 5.26 0.01
C ASN A 152 15.63 5.20 -0.77
N ARG A 153 16.41 4.11 -0.62
CA ARG A 153 17.76 3.98 -1.20
C ARG A 153 17.89 2.76 -2.13
N GLY A 154 16.78 2.18 -2.54
CA GLY A 154 16.74 0.98 -3.38
C GLY A 154 16.35 -0.29 -2.62
N ALA A 155 16.05 -1.35 -3.36
CA ALA A 155 15.58 -2.59 -2.80
C ALA A 155 16.73 -3.44 -2.21
N SER A 156 16.45 -4.21 -1.16
CA SER A 156 17.42 -5.10 -0.50
C SER A 156 17.75 -6.36 -1.32
N SER A 157 16.89 -6.71 -2.28
CA SER A 157 17.08 -7.86 -3.17
C SER A 157 16.32 -7.67 -4.49
N ALA A 158 16.65 -8.50 -5.49
CA ALA A 158 15.92 -8.54 -6.75
C ALA A 158 14.45 -8.95 -6.56
N MET A 159 14.18 -9.85 -5.60
CA MET A 159 12.82 -10.24 -5.22
C MET A 159 12.06 -9.05 -4.64
N ALA A 160 12.65 -8.36 -3.66
CA ALA A 160 12.04 -7.18 -3.04
C ALA A 160 11.74 -6.08 -4.08
N LYS A 161 12.65 -5.87 -5.05
CA LYS A 161 12.44 -4.95 -6.17
C LYS A 161 11.25 -5.39 -7.03
N TYR A 162 11.24 -6.65 -7.47
CA TYR A 162 10.19 -7.18 -8.33
C TYR A 162 8.81 -7.07 -7.69
N LEU A 163 8.67 -7.53 -6.44
CA LEU A 163 7.39 -7.48 -5.71
C LEU A 163 6.95 -6.03 -5.52
N SER A 164 7.84 -5.12 -5.15
CA SER A 164 7.50 -3.70 -5.03
C SER A 164 7.02 -3.10 -6.33
N GLU A 165 7.66 -3.40 -7.46
CA GLU A 165 7.23 -2.88 -8.75
C GLU A 165 5.88 -3.48 -9.18
N ARG A 166 5.63 -4.76 -8.88
CA ARG A 166 4.36 -5.41 -9.17
C ARG A 166 3.22 -4.81 -8.33
N GLU A 167 3.40 -4.75 -7.02
CA GLU A 167 2.38 -4.24 -6.09
C GLU A 167 2.05 -2.76 -6.34
N ASN A 168 3.05 -1.96 -6.73
CA ASN A 168 2.84 -0.56 -7.08
C ASN A 168 1.98 -0.35 -8.35
N ARG A 169 1.80 -1.38 -9.19
CA ARG A 169 0.94 -1.33 -10.39
C ARG A 169 -0.52 -1.71 -10.12
N ALA A 170 -0.89 -2.05 -8.88
CA ALA A 170 -2.26 -2.38 -8.51
C ALA A 170 -3.28 -1.29 -8.93
N ASP A 171 -2.88 -0.02 -8.84
CA ASP A 171 -3.73 1.12 -9.20
C ASP A 171 -3.95 1.26 -10.72
N GLU A 172 -3.09 0.66 -11.56
CA GLU A 172 -3.27 0.64 -13.02
C GLU A 172 -4.50 -0.18 -13.43
N VAL A 173 -4.88 -1.19 -12.64
CA VAL A 173 -6.03 -2.07 -12.89
C VAL A 173 -7.36 -1.30 -12.81
N ALA A 174 -7.42 -0.21 -12.04
CA ALA A 174 -8.59 0.65 -11.90
C ALA A 174 -8.71 1.75 -12.97
N GLY A 175 -7.73 1.86 -13.88
CA GLY A 175 -7.72 2.82 -14.99
C GLY A 175 -7.23 4.25 -14.64
N LYS A 176 -7.06 5.08 -15.67
CA LYS A 176 -6.32 6.37 -15.66
C LYS A 176 -6.73 7.42 -14.61
N LYS A 177 -7.90 7.31 -13.97
CA LYS A 177 -8.33 8.30 -12.96
C LYS A 177 -7.65 8.11 -11.59
N ALA A 178 -7.18 6.90 -11.26
CA ALA A 178 -6.43 6.66 -10.03
C ALA A 178 -4.98 7.19 -10.14
N THR A 179 -4.35 6.98 -11.30
CA THR A 179 -2.93 7.27 -11.56
C THR A 179 -2.56 8.75 -11.49
N ASP A 180 -3.47 9.68 -11.88
CA ASP A 180 -3.16 11.11 -11.95
C ASP A 180 -3.08 11.79 -10.56
N ARG A 181 -3.77 11.26 -9.54
CA ARG A 181 -3.67 11.76 -8.15
C ARG A 181 -2.40 11.28 -7.46
N ASP A 182 -1.90 10.11 -7.84
CA ASP A 182 -0.74 9.46 -7.22
C ASP A 182 0.57 10.21 -7.43
N HIS A 183 0.84 10.68 -8.65
CA HIS A 183 2.15 11.25 -8.99
C HIS A 183 2.45 12.56 -8.22
N LEU A 184 1.43 13.38 -7.99
CA LEU A 184 1.60 14.66 -7.27
C LEU A 184 1.77 14.47 -5.76
N LEU A 185 1.04 13.54 -5.15
CA LEU A 185 1.10 13.28 -3.70
C LEU A 185 2.34 12.48 -3.29
N GLN A 186 2.81 11.57 -4.16
CA GLN A 186 4.03 10.80 -3.92
C GLN A 186 5.30 11.66 -3.90
N GLN A 187 5.33 12.80 -4.59
CA GLN A 187 6.46 13.73 -4.59
C GLN A 187 6.48 14.65 -3.36
N VAL A 188 5.32 15.09 -2.86
CA VAL A 188 5.22 16.09 -1.78
C VAL A 188 5.46 15.51 -0.37
N LEU A 189 5.18 14.22 -0.17
CA LEU A 189 5.27 13.55 1.14
C LEU A 189 6.68 13.07 1.54
N PHE A 190 7.65 13.10 0.62
CA PHE A 190 8.90 12.37 0.78
C PHE A 190 9.96 13.07 1.65
N ASP A 191 9.87 14.40 1.80
CA ASP A 191 10.92 15.21 2.41
C ASP A 191 10.85 15.37 3.94
N LEU A 192 9.95 14.65 4.62
CA LEU A 192 9.94 14.64 6.09
C LEU A 192 10.70 13.44 6.65
N VAL A 193 11.59 13.71 7.61
CA VAL A 193 12.42 12.75 8.36
C VAL A 193 11.65 11.46 8.71
N GLN A 194 11.87 10.41 7.92
CA GLN A 194 11.24 9.08 8.07
C GLN A 194 12.12 8.06 8.80
N THR A 195 13.37 8.42 9.12
CA THR A 195 14.38 7.45 9.61
C THR A 195 13.88 6.62 10.79
N ASP A 196 13.22 7.24 11.77
CA ASP A 196 12.68 6.53 12.93
C ASP A 196 11.47 5.65 12.58
N THR A 197 10.59 6.12 11.69
CA THR A 197 9.43 5.36 11.21
C THR A 197 9.89 4.11 10.45
N ILE A 198 10.90 4.23 9.56
CA ILE A 198 11.49 3.11 8.84
C ILE A 198 12.20 2.16 9.80
N LYS A 199 12.99 2.67 10.75
CA LYS A 199 13.67 1.84 11.77
C LYS A 199 12.66 1.05 12.60
N ASN A 200 11.58 1.68 13.05
CA ASN A 200 10.50 1.01 13.77
C ASN A 200 9.81 -0.06 12.91
N SER A 201 9.63 0.19 11.61
CA SER A 201 9.07 -0.78 10.66
C SER A 201 9.98 -2.00 10.46
N LEU A 202 11.30 -1.77 10.38
CA LEU A 202 12.29 -2.85 10.32
C LEU A 202 12.27 -3.72 11.58
N THR A 203 12.21 -3.09 12.76
CA THR A 203 12.08 -3.81 14.04
C THR A 203 10.78 -4.59 14.11
N LEU A 204 9.65 -3.98 13.75
CA LEU A 204 8.35 -4.66 13.67
C LEU A 204 8.44 -5.90 12.77
N GLY A 205 9.02 -5.78 11.58
CA GLY A 205 9.19 -6.89 10.65
C GLY A 205 10.00 -8.05 11.26
N SER A 206 11.06 -7.73 12.02
CA SER A 206 11.87 -8.75 12.71
C SER A 206 11.06 -9.51 13.78
N HIS A 207 10.23 -8.80 14.55
CA HIS A 207 9.33 -9.44 15.52
C HIS A 207 8.32 -10.38 14.85
N ILE A 208 7.77 -10.00 13.69
CA ILE A 208 6.84 -10.83 12.91
C ILE A 208 7.57 -12.07 12.36
N LEU A 209 8.70 -11.90 11.69
CA LEU A 209 9.50 -13.00 11.14
C LEU A 209 9.88 -14.02 12.21
N LYS A 210 10.25 -13.56 13.41
CA LYS A 210 10.58 -14.44 14.55
C LYS A 210 9.41 -15.34 14.96
N LYS A 211 8.17 -14.86 14.83
CA LYS A 211 6.96 -15.64 15.14
C LYS A 211 6.50 -16.52 13.98
N ILE A 212 6.79 -16.16 12.74
CA ILE A 212 6.49 -16.99 11.56
C ILE A 212 7.50 -18.13 11.40
N LYS A 213 8.78 -17.92 11.69
CA LYS A 213 9.84 -18.94 11.49
C LYS A 213 9.51 -20.35 12.00
N PRO A 214 8.88 -20.56 13.17
CA PRO A 214 8.57 -21.91 13.67
C PRO A 214 7.39 -22.59 12.98
N ILE A 215 6.55 -21.84 12.26
CA ILE A 215 5.28 -22.35 11.73
C ILE A 215 5.25 -22.48 10.21
N HIS A 216 6.11 -21.74 9.51
CA HIS A 216 6.22 -21.72 8.05
C HIS A 216 7.64 -21.32 7.63
N LYS A 217 8.03 -21.73 6.41
CA LYS A 217 9.34 -21.36 5.84
C LYS A 217 9.40 -19.85 5.67
N LEU A 218 10.59 -19.27 5.90
CA LEU A 218 10.85 -17.89 5.52
C LEU A 218 11.59 -17.88 4.19
N HIS A 219 11.12 -17.06 3.25
CA HIS A 219 11.86 -16.76 2.03
C HIS A 219 13.09 -15.92 2.37
N SER A 220 12.90 -14.84 3.13
CA SER A 220 13.97 -14.05 3.74
C SER A 220 13.97 -14.16 5.27
N ARG A 221 15.16 -14.31 5.86
CA ARG A 221 15.34 -14.39 7.33
C ARG A 221 15.35 -13.03 8.02
N THR A 222 15.42 -11.94 7.24
CA THR A 222 15.47 -10.56 7.72
C THR A 222 14.37 -9.74 7.07
N THR A 223 13.96 -8.66 7.71
CA THR A 223 13.04 -7.69 7.09
C THR A 223 13.72 -7.13 5.85
N GLU A 224 13.12 -7.36 4.69
CA GLU A 224 13.58 -6.80 3.42
C GLU A 224 13.07 -5.37 3.24
N GLN A 225 13.62 -4.64 2.28
CA GLN A 225 13.14 -3.29 1.98
C GLN A 225 13.02 -3.06 0.49
N ALA A 226 12.00 -2.30 0.09
CA ALA A 226 11.82 -1.79 -1.27
C ALA A 226 10.85 -0.60 -1.26
N ALA A 227 10.59 -0.02 -2.43
CA ALA A 227 9.83 1.23 -2.59
C ALA A 227 8.30 1.00 -2.73
N PHE A 228 7.70 0.23 -1.83
CA PHE A 228 6.26 -0.03 -1.82
C PHE A 228 5.47 1.25 -1.53
N VAL A 229 4.55 1.64 -2.43
CA VAL A 229 3.72 2.85 -2.30
C VAL A 229 2.85 2.80 -1.04
N VAL A 230 2.26 1.64 -0.76
CA VAL A 230 1.40 1.42 0.41
C VAL A 230 2.15 1.57 1.76
N LEU A 231 3.47 1.57 1.75
CA LEU A 231 4.31 1.74 2.95
C LEU A 231 4.80 3.18 3.13
N LYS A 232 4.43 4.12 2.26
CA LYS A 232 4.87 5.53 2.28
C LYS A 232 4.12 6.38 3.32
N SER A 233 4.06 5.92 4.58
CA SER A 233 3.61 6.77 5.69
C SER A 233 4.80 7.46 6.38
N PRO A 234 4.77 8.79 6.56
CA PRO A 234 5.86 9.49 7.25
C PRO A 234 5.89 9.23 8.76
N SER A 235 4.75 8.87 9.38
CA SER A 235 4.59 8.83 10.83
C SER A 235 4.05 7.52 11.39
N ILE A 236 3.63 6.57 10.55
CA ILE A 236 3.07 5.29 10.98
C ILE A 236 4.05 4.19 10.59
N PRO A 237 4.64 3.45 11.55
CA PRO A 237 5.42 2.25 11.24
C PRO A 237 4.60 1.28 10.38
N SER A 238 5.13 0.94 9.20
CA SER A 238 4.40 0.28 8.13
C SER A 238 5.21 -0.90 7.59
N VAL A 239 4.58 -2.08 7.53
CA VAL A 239 5.18 -3.28 6.93
C VAL A 239 4.23 -3.92 5.93
N LEU A 240 4.78 -4.60 4.93
CA LEU A 240 4.05 -5.51 4.05
C LEU A 240 4.47 -6.94 4.38
N VAL A 241 3.52 -7.82 4.63
CA VAL A 241 3.75 -9.23 4.92
C VAL A 241 3.31 -10.06 3.73
N GLU A 242 4.26 -10.70 3.06
CA GLU A 242 3.99 -11.79 2.12
C GLU A 242 3.83 -13.06 2.92
N THR A 243 2.59 -13.54 3.04
CA THR A 243 2.26 -14.69 3.88
C THR A 243 2.74 -16.00 3.28
N SER A 244 2.67 -16.11 1.96
CA SER A 244 3.28 -17.13 1.12
C SER A 244 3.15 -16.76 -0.36
N PHE A 245 3.62 -17.59 -1.29
CA PHE A 245 3.53 -17.36 -2.73
C PHE A 245 2.40 -18.17 -3.37
N ILE A 246 1.26 -17.54 -3.69
CA ILE A 246 0.07 -18.26 -4.22
C ILE A 246 0.31 -18.92 -5.58
N THR A 247 1.32 -18.48 -6.34
CA THR A 247 1.72 -19.10 -7.61
C THR A 247 2.44 -20.43 -7.43
N ASN A 248 2.87 -20.77 -6.22
CA ASN A 248 3.39 -22.09 -5.90
C ASN A 248 2.23 -23.03 -5.53
N PRO A 249 2.01 -24.14 -6.25
CA PRO A 249 0.83 -25.00 -6.03
C PRO A 249 0.72 -25.59 -4.61
N GLU A 250 1.84 -25.85 -3.95
CA GLU A 250 1.82 -26.37 -2.58
C GLU A 250 1.47 -25.26 -1.57
N GLU A 251 1.99 -24.06 -1.78
CA GLU A 251 1.63 -22.88 -0.98
C GLU A 251 0.18 -22.48 -1.22
N GLU A 252 -0.32 -22.53 -2.45
CA GLU A 252 -1.73 -22.32 -2.78
C GLU A 252 -2.63 -23.29 -2.00
N ARG A 253 -2.27 -24.59 -1.99
CA ARG A 253 -3.00 -25.62 -1.25
C ARG A 253 -3.01 -25.31 0.25
N LEU A 254 -1.88 -24.88 0.81
CA LEU A 254 -1.79 -24.46 2.22
C LEU A 254 -2.69 -23.24 2.48
N LEU A 255 -2.57 -22.18 1.69
CA LEU A 255 -3.37 -20.96 1.76
C LEU A 255 -4.88 -21.23 1.62
N GLY A 256 -5.26 -22.29 0.88
CA GLY A 256 -6.63 -22.78 0.78
C GLY A 256 -7.21 -23.31 2.09
N THR A 257 -6.38 -23.75 3.03
CA THR A 257 -6.84 -24.30 4.32
C THR A 257 -7.11 -23.23 5.38
N THR A 258 -8.23 -23.36 6.10
CA THR A 258 -8.53 -22.50 7.27
C THR A 258 -7.48 -22.66 8.37
N ALA A 259 -6.95 -23.88 8.56
CA ALA A 259 -5.92 -24.17 9.56
C ALA A 259 -4.64 -23.36 9.32
N PHE A 260 -4.11 -23.34 8.10
CA PHE A 260 -2.92 -22.55 7.80
C PHE A 260 -3.17 -21.05 7.92
N ARG A 261 -4.29 -20.54 7.37
CA ARG A 261 -4.66 -19.12 7.49
C ARG A 261 -4.80 -18.67 8.95
N GLN A 262 -5.33 -19.53 9.83
CA GLN A 262 -5.37 -19.26 11.26
C GLN A 262 -3.96 -19.28 11.89
N LYS A 263 -3.13 -20.28 11.53
CA LYS A 263 -1.76 -20.44 12.05
C LYS A 263 -0.89 -19.22 11.72
N ILE A 264 -0.90 -18.77 10.47
CA ILE A 264 -0.13 -17.60 10.03
C ILE A 264 -0.68 -16.31 10.65
N ALA A 265 -2.00 -16.16 10.75
CA ALA A 265 -2.61 -15.01 11.42
C ALA A 265 -2.21 -14.91 12.90
N THR A 266 -2.19 -16.03 13.61
CA THR A 266 -1.71 -16.10 15.01
C THR A 266 -0.23 -15.70 15.10
N ALA A 267 0.62 -16.17 14.19
CA ALA A 267 2.03 -15.77 14.17
C ALA A 267 2.21 -14.27 13.96
N ILE A 268 1.48 -13.69 13.00
CA ILE A 268 1.50 -12.25 12.70
C ILE A 268 1.03 -11.43 13.91
N ALA A 269 -0.14 -11.78 14.48
CA ALA A 269 -0.68 -11.08 15.65
C ALA A 269 0.27 -11.13 16.85
N ASN A 270 0.87 -12.29 17.12
CA ASN A 270 1.89 -12.45 18.16
C ASN A 270 3.16 -11.65 17.88
N GLY A 271 3.52 -11.45 16.61
CA GLY A 271 4.62 -10.58 16.19
C GLY A 271 4.34 -9.11 16.54
N ILE A 272 3.15 -8.63 16.20
CA ILE A 272 2.68 -7.27 16.51
C ILE A 272 2.65 -7.05 18.03
N ILE A 273 2.06 -7.98 18.80
CA ILE A 273 2.00 -7.91 20.26
C ILE A 273 3.41 -7.85 20.84
N SER A 274 4.30 -8.72 20.36
CA SER A 274 5.70 -8.73 20.80
C SER A 274 6.43 -7.42 20.49
N TYR A 275 6.15 -6.80 19.35
CA TYR A 275 6.69 -5.49 18.99
C TYR A 275 6.20 -4.39 19.94
N PHE A 276 4.91 -4.34 20.26
CA PHE A 276 4.38 -3.33 21.18
C PHE A 276 4.98 -3.46 22.59
N HIS A 277 5.14 -4.68 23.12
CA HIS A 277 5.85 -4.88 24.38
C HIS A 277 7.29 -4.37 24.34
N TRP A 278 8.03 -4.65 23.26
CA TRP A 278 9.38 -4.12 23.08
C TRP A 278 9.40 -2.59 23.00
N PHE A 279 8.49 -2.00 22.22
CA PHE A 279 8.42 -0.57 21.99
C PHE A 279 8.11 0.21 23.28
N ASP A 280 7.17 -0.29 24.09
CA ASP A 280 6.82 0.33 25.37
C ASP A 280 7.98 0.24 26.37
N ASN A 281 8.71 -0.90 26.39
CA ASN A 281 9.90 -1.06 27.21
C ASN A 281 11.02 -0.07 26.81
N GLN A 282 11.28 0.13 25.52
CA GLN A 282 12.28 1.11 25.06
C GLN A 282 11.92 2.54 25.49
N LYS A 283 10.65 2.94 25.33
CA LYS A 283 10.18 4.26 25.77
C LYS A 283 10.32 4.47 27.28
N ALA A 284 10.08 3.44 28.09
CA ALA A 284 10.25 3.52 29.54
C ALA A 284 11.71 3.77 29.94
N HIS A 285 12.68 3.20 29.21
CA HIS A 285 14.11 3.43 29.48
C HIS A 285 14.57 4.82 29.05
N THR A 286 14.07 5.35 27.93
CA THR A 286 14.42 6.71 27.47
C THR A 286 13.89 7.81 28.41
N LYS A 287 12.74 7.60 29.08
CA LYS A 287 12.19 8.57 30.04
C LYS A 287 12.90 8.60 31.40
N LYS A 288 13.71 7.58 31.72
CA LYS A 288 14.45 7.47 32.98
C LYS A 288 15.89 8.03 32.90
N ARG A 289 16.32 8.44 31.72
CA ARG A 289 17.60 9.10 31.45
C ARG A 289 17.36 10.58 31.19
#